data_AF-A0A3M1DDV2-F1
#
_entry.id   AF-A0A3M1DDV2-F1
#
_cell.length_a   1.000
_cell.length_b   1.000
_cell.length_c   1.000
_cell.angle_alpha   90.00
_cell.angle_beta   90.00
_cell.angle_gamma   90.00
#
_symmetry.space_group_name_H-M   'P 1'
#
loop_
_entity.id
_entity.type
_entity.pdbx_description
1 polymer ?
#
loop_
_entity_poly.entity_id
_entity_poly.type
_entity_poly.pdbx_seq_one_letter_code
_entity_poly.pdbx_strand_id
1 'polypeptide(L)'
;MRSEFEKRLGKFSGQGQNEPCGCASKDCLICRVFGPHKRPNHDLGPSRIIVRDAQLIEGGDLEIKAENIIDRKTGTAQHPRKVERVAAGAKFNFSIAIQYWDLDDQVNYNNKTGADALVEFVKDGLRYLEETGIGSGTSKGYGQIKFQDLCLDGTPFTL
;
A
#
# COMPACT_ATOMS: atom_id res chain seq x y z
N MET A 1 1.04 -0.29 0.50
CA MET A 1 0.94 1.07 1.09
C MET A 1 2.06 1.34 2.09
N ARG A 2 2.11 0.67 3.25
CA ARG A 2 3.18 0.86 4.25
C ARG A 2 4.60 0.82 3.66
N SER A 3 4.91 -0.22 2.89
CA SER A 3 6.21 -0.40 2.25
C SER A 3 6.60 0.75 1.32
N GLU A 4 5.63 1.37 0.66
CA GLU A 4 5.89 2.49 -0.25
C GLU A 4 6.30 3.75 0.53
N PHE A 5 5.66 4.01 1.66
CA PHE A 5 6.13 5.05 2.59
C PHE A 5 7.51 4.76 3.13
N GLU A 6 7.78 3.53 3.57
CA GLU A 6 9.08 3.14 4.12
C GLU A 6 10.20 3.33 3.10
N LYS A 7 9.97 2.92 1.84
CA LYS A 7 10.90 3.16 0.73
C LYS A 7 11.14 4.64 0.45
N ARG A 8 10.07 5.42 0.27
CA ARG A 8 10.19 6.84 -0.11
C ARG A 8 10.80 7.70 0.99
N LEU A 9 10.51 7.37 2.24
CA LEU A 9 11.03 8.10 3.40
C LEU A 9 12.34 7.53 3.95
N GLY A 10 12.87 6.45 3.35
CA GLY A 10 14.08 5.78 3.84
C GLY A 10 13.93 5.20 5.25
N LYS A 11 12.71 4.85 5.66
CA LYS A 11 12.39 4.41 7.03
C LYS A 11 12.35 2.88 7.11
N PHE A 12 13.53 2.29 7.20
CA PHE A 12 13.73 0.85 7.40
C PHE A 12 14.32 0.54 8.78
N SER A 13 14.27 -0.72 9.19
CA SER A 13 14.96 -1.21 10.38
C SER A 13 15.69 -2.54 10.12
N GLY A 14 16.24 -3.14 11.17
CA GLY A 14 16.96 -4.41 11.11
C GLY A 14 18.37 -4.33 10.52
N GLN A 15 19.08 -5.47 10.53
CA GLN A 15 20.36 -5.59 9.84
C GLN A 15 20.15 -5.53 8.33
N GLY A 16 20.90 -4.66 7.64
CA GLY A 16 20.79 -4.49 6.20
C GLY A 16 19.58 -3.68 5.71
N GLN A 17 18.87 -2.98 6.60
CA GLN A 17 17.74 -2.09 6.26
C GLN A 17 16.61 -2.77 5.46
N ASN A 18 16.30 -4.03 5.80
CA ASN A 18 15.31 -4.83 5.08
C ASN A 18 14.05 -5.15 5.93
N GLU A 19 13.92 -4.55 7.10
CA GLU A 19 12.77 -4.76 7.98
C GLU A 19 11.85 -3.53 8.02
N PRO A 20 10.54 -3.73 8.29
CA PRO A 20 9.61 -2.62 8.45
C PRO A 20 10.07 -1.64 9.52
N CYS A 21 9.69 -0.37 9.40
CA CYS A 21 10.00 0.65 10.40
C CYS A 21 9.48 0.20 11.78
N GLY A 22 10.38 0.15 12.76
CA GLY A 22 10.08 -0.22 14.14
C GLY A 22 10.52 0.84 15.14
N CYS A 23 10.70 2.11 14.74
CA CYS A 23 11.24 3.13 15.64
C CYS A 23 10.29 3.52 16.78
N ALA A 24 8.97 3.39 16.54
CA ALA A 24 7.91 3.80 17.46
C ALA A 24 8.04 5.27 17.96
N SER A 25 8.66 6.14 17.17
CA SER A 25 8.76 7.57 17.48
C SER A 25 7.40 8.26 17.36
N LYS A 26 7.13 9.24 18.23
CA LYS A 26 5.89 10.04 18.25
C LYS A 26 5.61 10.75 16.91
N ASP A 27 6.66 11.14 16.21
CA ASP A 27 6.59 11.85 14.93
C ASP A 27 6.60 10.91 13.71
N CYS A 28 6.64 9.59 13.94
CA CYS A 28 6.66 8.62 12.86
C CYS A 28 5.24 8.24 12.42
N LEU A 29 4.72 8.94 11.40
CA LEU A 29 3.41 8.63 10.80
C LEU A 29 3.28 7.18 10.32
N ILE A 30 4.36 6.57 9.81
CA ILE A 30 4.33 5.15 9.40
C ILE A 30 3.98 4.26 10.60
N CYS A 31 4.67 4.43 11.73
CA CYS A 31 4.41 3.65 12.94
C CYS A 31 3.06 4.00 13.56
N ARG A 32 2.66 5.28 13.52
CA ARG A 32 1.38 5.75 14.06
C ARG A 32 0.19 5.19 13.28
N VAL A 33 0.23 5.28 11.95
CA VAL A 33 -0.86 4.84 11.06
C VAL A 33 -0.90 3.32 10.93
N PHE A 34 0.22 2.67 10.61
CA PHE A 34 0.27 1.22 10.31
C PHE A 34 0.67 0.34 11.50
N GLY A 35 1.02 0.92 12.65
CA GLY A 35 1.50 0.19 13.83
C GLY A 35 3.01 -0.14 13.79
N PRO A 36 3.74 -0.07 14.92
CA PRO A 36 5.17 -0.40 14.98
C PRO A 36 5.38 -1.92 15.12
N HIS A 37 5.61 -2.60 13.99
CA HIS A 37 5.68 -4.07 13.90
C HIS A 37 6.66 -4.75 14.88
N LYS A 38 7.81 -4.14 15.18
CA LYS A 38 8.88 -4.74 16.01
C LYS A 38 9.05 -4.10 17.39
N ARG A 39 8.15 -3.20 17.79
CA ARG A 39 8.16 -2.61 19.14
C ARG A 39 6.76 -2.70 19.72
N PRO A 40 6.38 -3.82 20.34
CA PRO A 40 5.07 -3.97 20.95
C PRO A 40 4.86 -3.06 22.17
N ASN A 41 5.95 -2.71 22.87
CA ASN A 41 5.91 -1.76 23.97
C ASN A 41 6.19 -0.35 23.43
N HIS A 42 5.13 0.44 23.23
CA HIS A 42 5.21 1.82 22.76
C HIS A 42 3.98 2.63 23.17
N ASP A 43 4.13 3.96 23.22
CA ASP A 43 3.08 4.88 23.66
C ASP A 43 2.34 5.56 22.49
N LEU A 44 2.31 4.90 21.31
CA LEU A 44 1.58 5.44 20.17
C LEU A 44 0.09 5.08 20.22
N GLY A 45 -0.34 4.17 21.09
CA GLY A 45 -1.70 3.62 21.06
C GLY A 45 -1.95 2.73 19.83
N PRO A 46 -3.21 2.39 19.53
CA PRO A 46 -3.56 1.47 18.43
C PRO A 46 -3.22 2.04 17.05
N SER A 47 -3.11 1.17 16.04
CA SER A 47 -2.96 1.60 14.64
C SER A 47 -4.17 2.40 14.18
N ARG A 48 -3.97 3.43 13.34
CA ARG A 48 -5.07 4.28 12.89
C ARG A 48 -5.80 3.70 11.68
N ILE A 49 -5.13 2.91 10.85
CA ILE A 49 -5.73 2.38 9.64
C ILE A 49 -6.34 0.99 9.86
N ILE A 50 -7.55 0.80 9.33
CA ILE A 50 -8.17 -0.52 9.14
C ILE A 50 -8.45 -0.65 7.65
N VAL A 51 -7.82 -1.63 7.01
CA VAL A 51 -8.03 -1.93 5.58
C VAL A 51 -8.85 -3.21 5.50
N ARG A 52 -10.06 -3.12 4.92
CA ARG A 52 -10.93 -4.28 4.71
C ARG A 52 -10.60 -4.97 3.39
N ASP A 53 -10.87 -6.27 3.33
CA ASP A 53 -10.74 -7.05 2.10
C ASP A 53 -11.63 -6.47 1.01
N ALA A 54 -11.06 -6.30 -0.19
CA ALA A 54 -11.75 -5.74 -1.32
C ALA A 54 -12.57 -6.81 -2.05
N GLN A 55 -13.88 -6.65 -2.10
CA GLN A 55 -14.79 -7.64 -2.70
C GLN A 55 -14.95 -7.40 -4.20
N LEU A 56 -15.00 -8.46 -5.00
CA LEU A 56 -15.20 -8.36 -6.45
C LEU A 56 -16.58 -7.73 -6.76
N ILE A 57 -16.59 -6.76 -7.67
CA ILE A 57 -17.81 -6.13 -8.20
C ILE A 57 -18.10 -6.64 -9.62
N GLU A 58 -17.08 -6.61 -10.47
CA GLU A 58 -17.21 -6.84 -11.90
C GLU A 58 -15.94 -7.49 -12.45
N GLY A 59 -16.10 -8.36 -13.45
CA GLY A 59 -15.00 -9.14 -14.03
C GLY A 59 -14.56 -10.25 -13.07
N GLY A 60 -13.25 -10.37 -12.86
CA GLY A 60 -12.67 -11.38 -11.96
C GLY A 60 -12.29 -12.69 -12.64
N ASP A 61 -12.42 -12.76 -13.96
CA ASP A 61 -11.87 -13.88 -14.75
C ASP A 61 -10.37 -14.04 -14.47
N LEU A 62 -9.93 -15.29 -14.47
CA LEU A 62 -8.52 -15.63 -14.29
C LEU A 62 -7.92 -15.95 -15.66
N GLU A 63 -6.77 -15.34 -15.94
CA GLU A 63 -5.99 -15.65 -17.13
C GLU A 63 -4.63 -16.26 -16.76
N ILE A 64 -4.18 -17.19 -17.60
CA ILE A 64 -2.87 -17.82 -17.45
C ILE A 64 -1.89 -17.08 -18.35
N LYS A 65 -1.00 -16.30 -17.74
CA LYS A 65 0.11 -15.68 -18.44
C LYS A 65 1.33 -16.60 -18.44
N ALA A 66 1.86 -16.88 -19.63
CA ALA A 66 3.14 -17.57 -19.77
C ALA A 66 4.31 -16.58 -19.73
N GLU A 67 5.34 -16.89 -18.95
CA GLU A 67 6.61 -16.16 -18.90
C GLU A 67 7.78 -17.12 -19.08
N ASN A 68 8.85 -16.67 -19.71
CA ASN A 68 10.06 -17.44 -19.92
C ASN A 68 11.30 -16.55 -19.80
N ILE A 69 12.45 -17.16 -19.57
CA ILE A 69 13.75 -16.51 -19.65
C ILE A 69 14.31 -16.77 -21.04
N ILE A 70 14.92 -15.78 -21.69
CA ILE A 70 15.56 -15.97 -22.99
C ILE A 70 17.07 -16.00 -22.79
N ASP A 71 17.72 -17.08 -23.21
CA ASP A 71 19.17 -17.13 -23.32
C ASP A 71 19.60 -16.14 -24.42
N ARG A 72 20.34 -15.10 -24.03
CA ARG A 72 20.69 -14.00 -24.94
C ARG A 72 21.72 -14.39 -26.00
N LYS A 73 22.47 -15.48 -25.81
CA LYS A 73 23.47 -15.96 -26.78
C LYS A 73 22.83 -16.81 -27.86
N THR A 74 21.93 -17.71 -27.47
CA THR A 74 21.29 -18.67 -28.38
C THR A 74 19.92 -18.23 -28.87
N GLY A 75 19.30 -17.24 -28.22
CA GLY A 75 17.91 -16.82 -28.47
C GLY A 75 16.88 -17.82 -27.94
N THR A 76 17.31 -18.87 -27.23
CA THR A 76 16.43 -19.97 -26.82
C THR A 76 15.60 -19.59 -25.60
N ALA A 77 14.31 -19.87 -25.65
CA ALA A 77 13.42 -19.81 -24.50
C ALA A 77 13.76 -20.90 -23.48
N GLN A 78 13.99 -20.51 -22.24
CA GLN A 78 14.30 -21.36 -21.09
C GLN A 78 13.29 -21.11 -19.96
N HIS A 79 13.04 -22.16 -19.17
CA HIS A 79 12.22 -22.11 -17.96
C HIS A 79 10.83 -21.45 -18.14
N PRO A 80 9.97 -21.95 -19.04
CA PRO A 80 8.61 -21.46 -19.18
C PRO A 80 7.83 -21.69 -17.88
N ARG A 81 7.15 -20.64 -17.41
CA ARG A 81 6.31 -20.62 -16.21
C ARG A 81 4.93 -20.08 -16.57
N LYS A 82 3.90 -20.72 -16.05
CA LYS A 82 2.52 -20.26 -16.16
C LYS A 82 2.12 -19.63 -14.84
N VAL A 83 1.63 -18.41 -14.87
CA VAL A 83 1.16 -17.67 -13.69
C VAL A 83 -0.29 -17.30 -13.93
N GLU A 84 -1.14 -17.70 -13.00
CA GLU A 84 -2.53 -17.27 -12.96
C GLU A 84 -2.62 -15.86 -12.40
N ARG A 85 -3.42 -15.01 -13.04
CA ARG A 85 -3.69 -13.64 -12.57
C ARG A 85 -5.11 -13.25 -12.89
N VAL A 86 -5.64 -12.30 -12.12
CA VAL A 86 -6.91 -11.66 -12.44
C VAL A 86 -6.76 -10.90 -13.77
N ALA A 87 -7.67 -11.15 -14.70
CA ALA A 87 -7.72 -10.49 -15.99
C ALA A 87 -7.91 -8.98 -15.83
N ALA A 88 -7.36 -8.21 -16.77
CA ALA A 88 -7.46 -6.76 -16.74
C ALA A 88 -8.93 -6.31 -16.84
N GLY A 89 -9.26 -5.22 -16.13
CA GLY A 89 -10.61 -4.66 -16.12
C GLY A 89 -11.49 -5.12 -14.95
N ALA A 90 -11.04 -6.08 -14.14
CA ALA A 90 -11.72 -6.45 -12.91
C ALA A 90 -11.83 -5.26 -11.94
N LYS A 91 -12.98 -5.10 -11.30
CA LYS A 91 -13.27 -4.02 -10.33
C LYS A 91 -13.56 -4.61 -8.96
N PHE A 92 -12.99 -3.99 -7.93
CA PHE A 92 -13.15 -4.41 -6.54
C PHE A 92 -13.65 -3.24 -5.69
N ASN A 93 -14.59 -3.52 -4.78
CA ASN A 93 -15.06 -2.59 -3.77
C ASN A 93 -14.13 -2.67 -2.56
N PHE A 94 -13.44 -1.59 -2.23
CA PHE A 94 -12.54 -1.55 -1.08
C PHE A 94 -13.02 -0.51 -0.05
N SER A 95 -12.65 -0.71 1.20
CA SER A 95 -12.99 0.21 2.29
C SER A 95 -11.83 0.33 3.26
N ILE A 96 -11.47 1.58 3.58
CA ILE A 96 -10.47 1.92 4.59
C ILE A 96 -11.16 2.76 5.66
N ALA A 97 -10.97 2.40 6.92
CA ALA A 97 -11.35 3.24 8.05
C ALA A 97 -10.09 3.84 8.69
N ILE A 98 -10.17 5.11 9.07
CA ILE A 98 -9.11 5.83 9.78
C ILE A 98 -9.66 6.20 11.14
N GLN A 99 -9.02 5.69 12.19
CA GLN A 99 -9.33 5.99 13.58
C GLN A 99 -8.58 7.25 14.00
N TYR A 100 -9.22 8.08 14.82
CA TYR A 100 -8.67 9.30 15.36
C TYR A 100 -8.86 9.33 16.88
N TRP A 101 -7.85 9.82 17.58
CA TRP A 101 -7.80 9.90 19.05
C TRP A 101 -7.24 11.26 19.47
N ASP A 102 -7.51 11.70 20.70
CA ASP A 102 -7.02 12.97 21.25
C ASP A 102 -5.47 13.09 21.16
N LEU A 103 -4.76 11.97 21.25
CA LEU A 103 -3.30 11.93 21.14
C LEU A 103 -2.78 12.19 19.71
N ASP A 104 -3.69 12.27 18.73
CA ASP A 104 -3.42 12.59 17.33
C ASP A 104 -3.65 14.07 16.98
N ASP A 105 -4.18 14.90 17.89
CA ASP A 105 -4.45 16.35 17.66
C ASP A 105 -3.25 17.12 17.10
N GLN A 106 -2.05 16.78 17.58
CA GLN A 106 -0.80 17.47 17.24
C GLN A 106 -0.06 16.81 16.07
N VAL A 107 -0.66 15.81 15.42
CA VAL A 107 -0.08 15.17 14.24
C VAL A 107 -0.12 16.16 13.08
N ASN A 108 1.02 16.34 12.40
CA ASN A 108 1.13 17.25 11.26
C ASN A 108 1.61 16.50 10.02
N TYR A 109 0.98 16.76 8.88
CA TYR A 109 1.37 16.21 7.57
C TYR A 109 0.88 17.10 6.44
N ASN A 110 1.75 17.47 5.50
CA ASN A 110 1.41 18.30 4.33
C ASN A 110 0.53 19.53 4.65
N ASN A 111 0.93 20.33 5.64
CA ASN A 111 0.20 21.52 6.13
C ASN A 111 -1.21 21.25 6.70
N LYS A 112 -1.51 19.99 7.05
CA LYS A 112 -2.72 19.58 7.76
C LYS A 112 -2.37 19.10 9.15
N THR A 113 -3.34 19.17 10.06
CA THR A 113 -3.20 18.76 11.45
C THR A 113 -4.25 17.72 11.84
N GLY A 114 -4.04 17.01 12.95
CA GLY A 114 -5.04 16.10 13.51
C GLY A 114 -5.51 15.01 12.55
N ALA A 115 -6.82 14.81 12.50
CA ALA A 115 -7.46 13.81 11.63
C ALA A 115 -7.17 14.07 10.14
N ASP A 116 -7.16 15.33 9.70
CA ASP A 116 -6.90 15.69 8.31
C ASP A 116 -5.49 15.34 7.87
N ALA A 117 -4.52 15.42 8.77
CA ALA A 117 -3.15 14.97 8.52
C ALA A 117 -3.08 13.46 8.28
N LEU A 118 -3.82 12.67 9.06
CA LEU A 118 -3.88 11.21 8.90
C LEU A 118 -4.57 10.82 7.59
N VAL A 119 -5.68 11.49 7.25
CA VAL A 119 -6.38 11.28 5.99
C VAL A 119 -5.48 11.60 4.80
N GLU A 120 -4.78 12.74 4.82
CA GLU A 120 -3.88 13.12 3.74
C GLU A 120 -2.71 12.15 3.60
N PHE A 121 -2.17 11.66 4.71
CA PHE A 121 -1.15 10.62 4.70
C PHE A 121 -1.67 9.33 4.05
N VAL A 122 -2.91 8.91 4.32
CA VAL A 122 -3.48 7.73 3.64
C VAL A 122 -3.74 8.00 2.15
N LYS A 123 -4.19 9.20 1.77
CA LYS A 123 -4.37 9.60 0.37
C LYS A 123 -3.06 9.52 -0.42
N ASP A 124 -1.96 10.03 0.12
CA ASP A 124 -0.63 9.86 -0.48
C ASP A 124 -0.26 8.39 -0.63
N GLY A 125 -0.61 7.56 0.35
CA GLY A 125 -0.44 6.11 0.27
C GLY A 125 -1.18 5.47 -0.89
N LEU A 126 -2.40 5.95 -1.19
CA LEU A 126 -3.17 5.49 -2.34
C LEU A 126 -2.53 5.94 -3.67
N ARG A 127 -2.10 7.22 -3.76
CA ARG A 127 -1.34 7.73 -4.94
C ARG A 127 -0.12 6.87 -5.23
N TYR A 128 0.67 6.56 -4.20
CA TYR A 128 1.88 5.74 -4.37
C TYR A 128 1.58 4.32 -4.83
N LEU A 129 0.43 3.77 -4.43
CA LEU A 129 -0.02 2.47 -4.93
C LEU A 129 -0.41 2.51 -6.41
N GLU A 130 -1.02 3.60 -6.91
CA GLU A 130 -1.31 3.74 -8.34
C GLU A 130 -0.03 3.86 -9.18
N GLU A 131 0.99 4.56 -8.66
CA GLU A 131 2.28 4.69 -9.33
C GLU A 131 3.05 3.36 -9.43
N THR A 132 2.87 2.45 -8.47
CA THR A 132 3.71 1.24 -8.32
C THR A 132 3.00 -0.07 -8.65
N GLY A 133 1.71 -0.17 -8.34
CA GLY A 133 0.92 -1.40 -8.42
C GLY A 133 0.93 -2.23 -7.13
N ILE A 134 0.16 -3.31 -7.12
CA ILE A 134 -0.02 -4.23 -5.98
C ILE A 134 0.33 -5.68 -6.35
N GLY A 135 0.63 -6.49 -5.34
CA GLY A 135 0.93 -7.91 -5.54
C GLY A 135 2.32 -8.16 -6.14
N SER A 136 2.50 -9.34 -6.70
CA SER A 136 3.78 -9.80 -7.26
C SER A 136 3.92 -9.42 -8.73
N GLY A 137 5.15 -9.19 -9.18
CA GLY A 137 5.47 -9.00 -10.60
C GLY A 137 5.17 -7.61 -11.16
N THR A 138 5.03 -6.57 -10.32
CA THR A 138 4.78 -5.19 -10.77
C THR A 138 5.81 -4.69 -11.78
N SER A 139 7.09 -5.02 -11.60
CA SER A 139 8.15 -4.71 -12.57
C SER A 139 8.01 -5.39 -13.95
N LYS A 140 7.15 -6.42 -14.04
CA LYS A 140 6.80 -7.13 -15.29
C LYS A 140 5.42 -6.73 -15.83
N GLY A 141 4.83 -5.66 -15.30
CA GLY A 141 3.54 -5.12 -15.72
C GLY A 141 2.33 -5.82 -15.10
N TYR A 142 2.45 -6.40 -13.89
CA TYR A 142 1.32 -6.93 -13.13
C TYR A 142 0.81 -5.91 -12.12
N GLY A 143 -0.44 -6.07 -11.71
CA GLY A 143 -0.93 -5.39 -10.51
C GLY A 143 -1.08 -3.87 -10.64
N GLN A 144 -1.06 -3.32 -11.85
CA GLN A 144 -1.43 -1.92 -12.06
C GLN A 144 -2.90 -1.74 -11.65
N ILE A 145 -3.14 -0.77 -10.79
CA ILE A 145 -4.47 -0.44 -10.28
C ILE A 145 -4.77 1.04 -10.51
N LYS A 146 -6.05 1.37 -10.49
CA LYS A 146 -6.55 2.74 -10.44
C LYS A 146 -7.71 2.80 -9.46
N PHE A 147 -7.69 3.78 -8.57
CA PHE A 147 -8.80 4.07 -7.69
C PHE A 147 -9.84 4.92 -8.41
N GLN A 148 -11.12 4.59 -8.22
CA GLN A 148 -12.25 5.24 -8.85
C GLN A 148 -13.33 5.46 -7.80
N ASP A 149 -14.18 6.47 -8.01
CA ASP A 149 -15.37 6.74 -7.18
C ASP A 149 -15.07 6.84 -5.67
N LEU A 150 -13.97 7.52 -5.34
CA LEU A 150 -13.54 7.68 -3.95
C LEU A 150 -14.41 8.67 -3.20
N CYS A 151 -14.87 8.25 -2.02
CA CYS A 151 -15.61 9.08 -1.09
C CYS A 151 -14.98 9.00 0.31
N LEU A 152 -14.91 10.14 0.98
CA LEU A 152 -14.57 10.25 2.40
C LEU A 152 -15.84 10.67 3.14
N ASP A 153 -16.38 9.79 3.98
CA ASP A 153 -17.61 10.03 4.75
C ASP A 153 -18.77 10.58 3.89
N GLY A 154 -18.93 10.01 2.68
CA GLY A 154 -19.96 10.40 1.72
C GLY A 154 -19.59 11.59 0.83
N THR A 155 -18.47 12.27 1.08
CA THR A 155 -17.99 13.38 0.26
C THR A 155 -17.02 12.89 -0.81
N PRO A 156 -17.32 13.04 -2.11
CA PRO A 156 -16.42 12.64 -3.18
C PRO A 156 -15.09 13.39 -3.14
N PHE A 157 -13.99 12.71 -3.49
CA PHE A 157 -12.69 13.35 -3.67
C PHE A 157 -11.86 12.67 -4.76
N THR A 158 -10.83 13.36 -5.24
CA THR A 158 -9.83 12.83 -6.16
C THR A 158 -8.49 12.67 -5.47
N LEU A 159 -7.72 11.68 -5.90
CA LEU A 159 -6.31 11.55 -5.53
C LEU A 159 -5.48 12.59 -6.26
#